data_AF-Q21I81-F1
#
_entry.id   AF-Q21I81-F1
#
_cell.length_a   1.000
_cell.length_b   1.000
_cell.length_c   1.000
_cell.angle_alpha   90.00
_cell.angle_beta   90.00
_cell.angle_gamma   90.00
#
_symmetry.space_group_name_H-M   'P 1'
#
loop_
_entity.id
_entity.type
_entity.pdbx_description
1 polymer ?
#
loop_
_entity_poly.entity_id
_entity_poly.type
_entity_poly.pdbx_seq_one_letter_code
_entity_poly.pdbx_strand_id
1 'polypeptide(L)'
;MAMNNIYDLIETISTRTAMYTGEHKLSNIRSFIDGYTFSIKNKAESLEFLSDFPGFHDWVAKRLGFYESTAGWQNMILAIEMEYSPKNIKWVGYADGATELQHKASVTRFFDMVNEYKNA
;
A
#
# COMPACT_ATOMS: atom_id res chain seq x y z
N MET A 1 15.52 9.23 12.45
CA MET A 1 15.95 7.87 12.06
C MET A 1 16.57 7.99 10.66
N ALA A 2 17.67 7.30 10.37
CA ALA A 2 18.22 7.27 9.02
C ALA A 2 17.27 6.42 8.14
N MET A 3 16.96 6.89 6.93
CA MET A 3 16.06 6.20 6.00
C MET A 3 16.88 5.22 5.17
N ASN A 4 16.98 3.98 5.64
CA ASN A 4 17.89 2.98 5.07
C ASN A 4 17.17 2.00 4.14
N ASN A 5 15.87 1.79 4.33
CA ASN A 5 15.05 0.94 3.47
C ASN A 5 13.61 1.48 3.33
N ILE A 6 12.83 0.79 2.50
CA ILE A 6 11.43 1.12 2.21
C ILE A 6 10.53 1.10 3.44
N TYR A 7 10.79 0.24 4.44
CA TYR A 7 10.01 0.21 5.67
C TYR A 7 10.24 1.46 6.51
N ASP A 8 11.46 1.99 6.56
CA ASP A 8 11.74 3.26 7.24
C ASP A 8 11.01 4.44 6.58
N LEU A 9 10.90 4.42 5.24
CA LEU A 9 10.09 5.39 4.48
C LEU A 9 8.61 5.27 4.83
N ILE A 10 8.07 4.04 4.84
CA ILE A 10 6.66 3.77 5.15
C ILE A 10 6.33 4.18 6.59
N GLU A 11 7.21 3.86 7.55
CA GLU A 11 7.08 4.28 8.94
C GLU A 11 7.09 5.82 9.05
N THR A 12 8.00 6.49 8.34
CA THR A 12 8.08 7.96 8.33
C THR A 12 6.75 8.58 7.86
N ILE A 13 6.19 8.10 6.75
CA ILE A 13 4.92 8.64 6.24
C ILE A 13 3.71 8.23 7.09
N SER A 14 3.78 7.14 7.86
CA SER A 14 2.67 6.74 8.76
C SER A 14 2.39 7.79 9.84
N THR A 15 3.42 8.51 10.30
CA THR A 15 3.28 9.49 11.39
C THR A 15 2.49 10.74 11.00
N ARG A 16 2.53 11.12 9.72
CA ARG A 16 1.90 12.34 9.18
C ARG A 16 1.46 12.14 7.73
N THR A 17 0.68 11.09 7.45
CA THR A 17 0.39 10.64 6.08
C THR A 17 -0.03 11.76 5.13
N ALA A 18 -1.07 12.54 5.47
CA ALA A 18 -1.52 13.63 4.62
C ALA A 18 -0.49 14.75 4.40
N MET A 19 0.49 14.94 5.30
CA MET A 19 1.58 15.90 5.11
C MET A 19 2.50 15.48 3.95
N TYR A 20 2.69 14.17 3.75
CA TYR A 20 3.55 13.62 2.69
C TYR A 20 2.77 13.29 1.40
N THR A 21 1.52 12.85 1.53
CA THR A 21 0.72 12.30 0.43
C THR A 21 -0.48 13.18 0.03
N GLY A 22 -0.67 14.33 0.69
CA GLY A 22 -1.78 15.26 0.48
C GLY A 22 -3.09 14.83 1.12
N GLU A 23 -3.43 13.54 1.07
CA GLU A 23 -4.67 12.98 1.61
C GLU A 23 -4.45 11.58 2.20
N HIS A 24 -5.40 11.14 3.04
CA HIS A 24 -5.46 9.78 3.58
C HIS A 24 -6.09 8.80 2.57
N LYS A 25 -5.49 8.65 1.39
CA LYS A 25 -5.93 7.69 0.36
C LYS A 25 -4.78 6.78 -0.04
N LEU A 26 -5.05 5.48 -0.17
CA LEU A 26 -4.03 4.50 -0.57
C LEU A 26 -3.49 4.76 -1.98
N SER A 27 -4.28 5.32 -2.89
CA SER A 27 -3.80 5.78 -4.21
C SER A 27 -2.66 6.80 -4.09
N ASN A 28 -2.74 7.70 -3.11
CA ASN A 28 -1.74 8.73 -2.88
C ASN A 28 -0.48 8.15 -2.24
N ILE A 29 -0.63 7.26 -1.24
CA ILE A 29 0.50 6.52 -0.66
C ILE A 29 1.21 5.71 -1.73
N ARG A 30 0.46 4.99 -2.57
CA ARG A 30 1.00 4.22 -3.68
C ARG A 30 1.79 5.10 -4.64
N SER A 31 1.22 6.22 -5.06
CA SER A 31 1.88 7.16 -5.97
C SER A 31 3.16 7.75 -5.36
N PHE A 32 3.14 8.05 -4.06
CA PHE A 32 4.32 8.54 -3.33
C PHE A 32 5.43 7.48 -3.28
N ILE A 33 5.12 6.24 -2.92
CA ILE A 33 6.07 5.13 -2.90
C ILE A 33 6.62 4.86 -4.30
N ASP A 34 5.77 4.80 -5.32
CA ASP A 34 6.18 4.59 -6.70
C ASP A 34 7.10 5.72 -7.19
N GLY A 35 6.79 6.97 -6.87
CA GLY A 35 7.61 8.12 -7.20
C GLY A 35 8.97 8.11 -6.49
N TYR A 36 9.00 7.80 -5.19
CA TYR A 36 10.24 7.67 -4.44
C TYR A 36 11.11 6.55 -5.01
N THR A 37 10.52 5.36 -5.20
CA THR A 37 11.22 4.19 -5.74
C THR A 37 11.68 4.41 -7.19
N PHE A 38 10.93 5.16 -8.00
CA PHE A 38 11.35 5.59 -9.33
C PHE A 38 12.56 6.54 -9.27
N SER A 39 12.59 7.48 -8.31
CA SER A 39 13.70 8.44 -8.18
C SER A 39 15.04 7.77 -7.83
N ILE A 40 15.02 6.63 -7.12
CA ILE A 40 16.22 5.89 -6.70
C ILE A 40 16.62 4.78 -7.70
N LYS A 41 15.80 4.48 -8.71
CA LYS A 41 15.94 3.31 -9.60
C LYS A 41 17.16 3.30 -10.53
N ASN A 42 18.01 4.32 -10.49
CA ASN A 42 19.22 4.41 -11.34
C ASN A 42 20.50 3.84 -10.69
N LYS A 43 20.40 3.05 -9.60
CA LYS A 43 21.57 2.47 -8.90
C LYS A 43 21.28 1.09 -8.30
N ALA A 44 22.33 0.29 -8.10
CA ALA A 44 22.30 -0.94 -7.31
C ALA A 44 21.68 -0.75 -5.91
N GLU A 45 21.79 0.46 -5.36
CA GLU A 45 21.14 0.93 -4.11
C GLU A 45 19.61 0.71 -4.11
N SER A 46 18.95 0.64 -5.27
CA SER A 46 17.49 0.48 -5.32
C SER A 46 17.01 -0.91 -4.86
N LEU A 47 17.80 -1.97 -5.11
CA LEU A 47 17.44 -3.33 -4.70
C LEU A 47 17.59 -3.50 -3.19
N GLU A 48 18.66 -2.94 -2.62
CA GLU A 48 18.88 -2.95 -1.17
C GLU A 48 17.80 -2.13 -0.45
N PHE A 49 17.44 -0.95 -0.98
CA PHE A 49 16.39 -0.13 -0.40
C PHE A 49 15.02 -0.81 -0.39
N LEU A 50 14.64 -1.45 -1.50
CA LEU A 50 13.35 -2.13 -1.62
C LEU A 50 13.25 -3.38 -0.75
N SER A 51 14.38 -3.99 -0.38
CA SER A 51 14.41 -5.21 0.42
C SER A 51 13.48 -6.29 -0.17
N ASP A 52 12.62 -6.91 0.62
CA ASP A 52 11.61 -7.88 0.23
C ASP A 52 10.24 -7.26 -0.14
N PHE A 53 10.07 -5.96 -0.01
CA PHE A 53 8.80 -5.25 -0.24
C PHE A 53 8.14 -5.49 -1.60
N PRO A 54 8.85 -5.79 -2.72
CA PRO A 54 8.19 -6.23 -3.94
C PRO A 54 7.25 -7.44 -3.75
N GLY A 55 7.51 -8.32 -2.77
CA GLY A 55 6.66 -9.45 -2.41
C GLY A 55 5.43 -9.09 -1.57
N PHE A 56 5.37 -7.88 -1.00
CA PHE A 56 4.23 -7.39 -0.20
C PHE A 56 2.92 -7.49 -0.98
N HIS A 57 2.99 -7.20 -2.28
CA HIS A 57 1.83 -7.15 -3.16
C HIS A 57 1.10 -8.50 -3.28
N ASP A 58 1.86 -9.59 -3.49
CA ASP A 58 1.31 -10.94 -3.54
C ASP A 58 0.93 -11.46 -2.15
N TRP A 59 1.68 -11.04 -1.12
CA TRP A 59 1.35 -11.36 0.26
C TRP A 59 -0.01 -10.78 0.66
N VAL A 60 -0.31 -9.52 0.32
CA VAL A 60 -1.62 -8.87 0.56
C VAL A 60 -2.74 -9.66 -0.12
N ALA A 61 -2.56 -10.04 -1.39
CA ALA A 61 -3.56 -10.80 -2.14
C ALA A 61 -3.89 -12.11 -1.41
N LYS A 62 -2.86 -12.89 -1.03
CA LYS A 62 -3.02 -14.13 -0.28
C LYS A 62 -3.67 -13.90 1.09
N ARG A 63 -3.22 -12.88 1.83
CA ARG A 63 -3.69 -12.54 3.18
C ARG A 63 -5.19 -12.18 3.19
N LEU A 64 -5.66 -11.47 2.16
CA LEU A 64 -7.05 -11.04 2.03
C LEU A 64 -7.93 -12.02 1.23
N GLY A 65 -7.36 -13.11 0.71
CA GLY A 65 -8.10 -14.15 -0.01
C GLY A 65 -8.43 -13.82 -1.47
N PHE A 66 -7.68 -12.90 -2.09
CA PHE A 66 -7.73 -12.66 -3.54
C PHE A 66 -7.04 -13.82 -4.29
N TYR A 67 -7.59 -14.18 -5.45
CA TYR A 67 -6.99 -15.20 -6.30
C TYR A 67 -5.72 -14.70 -7.00
N GLU A 68 -5.74 -13.43 -7.39
CA GLU A 68 -4.64 -12.77 -8.09
C GLU A 68 -4.35 -11.41 -7.46
N SER A 69 -3.13 -10.92 -7.65
CA SER A 69 -2.70 -9.63 -7.14
C SER A 69 -2.82 -8.52 -8.21
N THR A 70 -3.31 -8.78 -9.41
CA THR A 70 -3.31 -7.85 -10.57
C THR A 70 -3.89 -6.45 -10.28
N ALA A 71 -4.82 -6.34 -9.33
CA ALA A 71 -5.48 -5.09 -8.97
C ALA A 71 -4.58 -4.08 -8.24
N GLY A 72 -3.45 -4.49 -7.67
CA GLY A 72 -2.65 -3.63 -6.80
C GLY A 72 -3.09 -3.70 -5.33
N TRP A 73 -2.13 -3.79 -4.38
CA TRP A 73 -2.42 -3.85 -2.94
C TRP A 73 -3.31 -2.68 -2.47
N GLN A 74 -3.12 -1.49 -3.02
CA GLN A 74 -3.90 -0.30 -2.65
C GLN A 74 -5.39 -0.49 -2.96
N ASN A 75 -5.69 -1.18 -4.06
CA ASN A 75 -7.06 -1.41 -4.48
C ASN A 75 -7.70 -2.58 -3.73
N MET A 76 -6.93 -3.67 -3.53
CA MET A 76 -7.37 -4.82 -2.75
C MET A 76 -7.73 -4.42 -1.31
N ILE A 77 -6.88 -3.64 -0.64
CA ILE A 77 -7.11 -3.18 0.74
C ILE A 77 -8.34 -2.27 0.81
N LEU A 78 -8.46 -1.28 -0.07
CA LEU A 78 -9.63 -0.39 -0.08
C LEU A 78 -10.93 -1.16 -0.33
N ALA A 79 -10.91 -2.14 -1.24
CA ALA A 79 -12.12 -2.91 -1.54
C ALA A 79 -12.61 -3.73 -0.33
N ILE A 80 -11.71 -4.25 0.50
CA ILE A 80 -12.08 -4.92 1.76
C ILE A 80 -12.71 -3.94 2.76
N GLU A 81 -12.18 -2.73 2.88
CA GLU A 81 -12.79 -1.68 3.72
C GLU A 81 -14.15 -1.21 3.20
N MET A 82 -14.37 -1.36 1.89
CA MET A 82 -15.66 -1.15 1.24
C MET A 82 -16.55 -2.39 1.28
N GLU A 83 -16.20 -3.41 2.06
CA GLU A 83 -16.96 -4.64 2.29
C GLU A 83 -17.17 -5.51 1.04
N TYR A 84 -16.34 -5.33 0.00
CA TYR A 84 -16.39 -6.20 -1.16
C TYR A 84 -15.82 -7.59 -0.84
N SER A 85 -16.42 -8.61 -1.46
CA SER A 85 -15.85 -9.95 -1.48
C SER A 85 -14.65 -10.02 -2.44
N PRO A 86 -13.49 -10.59 -2.03
CA PRO A 86 -12.29 -10.71 -2.87
C PRO A 86 -12.48 -11.43 -4.21
N LYS A 87 -13.55 -12.22 -4.34
CA LYS A 87 -13.76 -13.13 -5.48
C LYS A 87 -14.50 -12.50 -6.66
N ASN A 88 -15.29 -11.45 -6.44
CA ASN A 88 -16.28 -10.97 -7.42
C ASN A 88 -16.31 -9.43 -7.52
N ILE A 89 -15.13 -8.80 -7.59
CA ILE A 89 -15.02 -7.34 -7.68
C ILE A 89 -15.01 -6.90 -9.15
N LYS A 90 -15.87 -5.93 -9.49
CA LYS A 90 -15.80 -5.20 -10.76
C LYS A 90 -14.95 -3.96 -10.54
N TRP A 91 -13.70 -3.98 -11.01
CA TRP A 91 -12.70 -2.95 -10.72
C TRP A 91 -12.97 -1.57 -11.37
N VAL A 92 -13.72 -1.51 -12.46
CA VAL A 92 -14.05 -0.22 -13.08
C VAL A 92 -15.05 0.53 -12.18
N GLY A 93 -14.66 1.70 -11.68
CA GLY A 93 -15.50 2.54 -10.80
C GLY A 93 -15.74 1.96 -9.40
N TYR A 94 -15.02 0.90 -9.00
CA TYR A 94 -15.28 0.21 -7.72
C TYR A 94 -15.13 1.14 -6.50
N ALA A 95 -14.29 2.17 -6.62
CA ALA A 95 -13.98 3.12 -5.54
C ALA A 95 -14.88 4.37 -5.55
N ASP A 96 -15.78 4.53 -6.52
CA ASP A 96 -16.57 5.78 -6.68
C ASP A 96 -17.49 6.05 -5.47
N GLY A 97 -17.89 5.00 -4.76
CA GLY A 97 -18.69 5.08 -3.54
C GLY A 97 -17.88 5.09 -2.23
N ALA A 98 -16.54 5.16 -2.29
CA ALA A 98 -15.70 5.10 -1.10
C ALA A 98 -15.89 6.35 -0.23
N THR A 99 -16.24 6.12 1.05
CA THR A 99 -16.36 7.20 2.03
C THR A 99 -14.97 7.63 2.54
N GLU A 100 -14.88 8.84 3.09
CA GLU A 100 -13.65 9.30 3.76
C GLU A 100 -13.24 8.37 4.92
N LEU A 101 -14.22 7.77 5.62
CA LEU A 101 -13.96 6.84 6.71
C LEU A 101 -13.31 5.56 6.19
N GLN A 102 -13.81 4.99 5.09
CA GLN A 102 -13.23 3.81 4.45
C GLN A 102 -11.83 4.09 3.91
N HIS A 103 -11.61 5.28 3.34
CA HIS A 103 -10.27 5.69 2.94
C HIS A 103 -9.31 5.74 4.12
N LYS A 104 -9.69 6.39 5.23
CA LYS A 104 -8.86 6.44 6.45
C LYS A 104 -8.61 5.04 7.03
N ALA A 105 -9.65 4.20 7.11
CA ALA A 105 -9.54 2.83 7.59
C ALA A 105 -8.59 1.99 6.71
N SER A 106 -8.65 2.17 5.38
CA SER A 106 -7.77 1.47 4.44
C SER A 106 -6.31 1.87 4.60
N VAL A 107 -6.05 3.14 4.92
CA VAL A 107 -4.70 3.64 5.24
C VAL A 107 -4.17 3.01 6.54
N THR A 108 -4.99 2.95 7.60
CA THR A 108 -4.61 2.27 8.84
C THR A 108 -4.31 0.79 8.58
N ARG A 109 -5.20 0.07 7.87
CA ARG A 109 -4.98 -1.33 7.52
C ARG A 109 -3.70 -1.53 6.72
N PHE A 110 -3.37 -0.64 5.79
CA PHE A 110 -2.11 -0.73 5.05
C PHE A 110 -0.89 -0.72 5.97
N PHE A 111 -0.82 0.21 6.92
CA PHE A 111 0.31 0.26 7.86
C PHE A 111 0.37 -0.96 8.77
N ASP A 112 -0.77 -1.45 9.25
CA ASP A 112 -0.85 -2.68 10.04
C ASP A 112 -0.35 -3.89 9.23
N MET A 113 -0.80 -4.00 7.96
CA MET A 113 -0.39 -5.08 7.06
C MET A 113 1.10 -5.02 6.69
N VAL A 114 1.68 -3.82 6.53
CA VAL A 114 3.13 -3.67 6.33
C VAL A 114 3.90 -4.15 7.57
N ASN A 115 3.41 -3.81 8.77
CA ASN A 115 4.00 -4.29 10.02
C ASN A 115 3.86 -5.82 10.15
N GLU A 116 2.73 -6.40 9.78
CA GLU A 116 2.55 -7.86 9.74
C GLU A 116 3.55 -8.50 8.76
N TYR A 117 3.65 -7.98 7.54
CA TYR A 117 4.52 -8.53 6.50
C TYR A 117 6.00 -8.49 6.89
N LYS A 118 6.46 -7.37 7.46
CA LYS A 118 7.85 -7.20 7.93
C LYS A 118 8.25 -8.22 9.00
N ASN A 119 7.29 -8.78 9.73
CA ASN A 119 7.51 -9.73 10.83
C ASN A 119 7.07 -11.17 10.49
N ALA A 120 6.69 -11.45 9.24
CA ALA A 120 6.15 -12.74 8.81
C ALA A 120 7.21 -13.79 8.43
#